data_AF-A0A0N9UY58-F1
#
_entry.id   AF-A0A0N9UY58-F1
#
_cell.length_a   1.000
_cell.length_b   1.000
_cell.length_c   1.000
_cell.angle_alpha   90.00
_cell.angle_beta   90.00
_cell.angle_gamma   90.00
#
_symmetry.space_group_name_H-M   'P 1'
#
loop_
_entity.id
_entity.type
_entity.pdbx_description
1 polymer ?
#
loop_
_entity_poly.entity_id
_entity_poly.type
_entity_poly.pdbx_seq_one_letter_code
_entity_poly.pdbx_strand_id
1 'polypeptide(L)'
;MSAIDNLAALEGVIGKTPAPVNLKVIDHADANARCWLAASPLMFAGFGDGQGIAITLGGGDPSFASAADPAVLAIPLDLIDDPALAVPGAGFGSLFLIPGVGETLRINGRVAGTDGGILRVAIEECYGHCAKALIRSDFWSAAPLGEWPGDPGSFVNASRFMALATIDGGGGADLSPKGDPAGSMARTGADGLWFADRPGNRRADSFRNIVVQPRIAAALLIPGSTGVVSVRGQARLTADESARAAFAVRDKTPLLVARIDDVTMEMRASAALSRARLWPAAAAPGDIRPARMFADHVKLNKNKGLAARLAGAFVSMPGLMERGLAKDYKDNLY
;
A
#
# COMPACT_ATOMS: atom_id res chain seq x y z
N MET A 1 -28.20 -2.76 4.84
CA MET A 1 -26.98 -2.27 4.18
C MET A 1 -26.78 -3.00 2.87
N SER A 2 -26.74 -2.30 1.74
CA SER A 2 -26.52 -2.92 0.42
C SER A 2 -25.02 -3.22 0.22
N ALA A 3 -24.68 -4.48 -0.02
CA ALA A 3 -23.31 -4.90 -0.32
C ALA A 3 -23.02 -4.74 -1.82
N ILE A 4 -21.78 -4.40 -2.16
CA ILE A 4 -21.25 -4.43 -3.52
C ILE A 4 -20.63 -5.81 -3.72
N ASP A 5 -21.32 -6.69 -4.45
CA ASP A 5 -21.01 -8.12 -4.56
C ASP A 5 -20.44 -8.53 -5.93
N ASN A 6 -20.33 -7.60 -6.87
CA ASN A 6 -19.79 -7.85 -8.20
C ASN A 6 -19.06 -6.63 -8.78
N LEU A 7 -18.21 -6.88 -9.78
CA LEU A 7 -17.35 -5.84 -10.38
C LEU A 7 -18.14 -4.76 -11.09
N ALA A 8 -19.30 -5.08 -11.69
CA ALA A 8 -20.14 -4.08 -12.37
C ALA A 8 -20.75 -3.10 -11.35
N ALA A 9 -21.22 -3.60 -10.21
CA ALA A 9 -21.70 -2.76 -9.11
C ALA A 9 -20.58 -1.88 -8.54
N LEU A 10 -19.36 -2.42 -8.38
CA LEU A 10 -18.20 -1.66 -7.94
C LEU A 10 -17.88 -0.52 -8.93
N GLU A 11 -17.80 -0.81 -10.22
CA GLU A 11 -17.54 0.18 -11.28
C GLU A 11 -18.66 1.22 -11.39
N GLY A 12 -19.90 0.86 -11.08
CA GLY A 12 -21.01 1.81 -10.97
C GLY A 12 -20.81 2.86 -9.88
N VAL A 13 -20.05 2.55 -8.83
CA VAL A 13 -19.76 3.45 -7.71
C VAL A 13 -18.48 4.26 -7.94
N ILE A 14 -17.37 3.60 -8.29
CA ILE A 14 -16.05 4.26 -8.36
C ILE A 14 -15.61 4.62 -9.78
N GLY A 15 -16.39 4.26 -10.80
CA GLY A 15 -16.03 4.38 -12.20
C GLY A 15 -15.08 3.27 -12.67
N LYS A 16 -14.79 3.27 -13.98
CA LYS A 16 -13.85 2.33 -14.59
C LYS A 16 -12.40 2.78 -14.41
N THR A 17 -11.51 1.82 -14.22
CA THR A 17 -10.07 2.07 -14.18
C THR A 17 -9.60 2.63 -15.53
N PRO A 18 -9.01 3.84 -15.57
CA PRO A 18 -8.51 4.40 -16.82
C PRO A 18 -7.34 3.57 -17.34
N ALA A 19 -7.35 3.22 -18.64
CA ALA A 19 -6.30 2.41 -19.27
C ALA A 19 -4.85 2.91 -19.03
N PRO A 20 -4.56 4.24 -19.00
CA PRO A 20 -3.21 4.73 -18.77
C PRO A 20 -2.62 4.40 -17.39
N VAL A 21 -3.45 4.06 -16.41
CA VAL A 21 -3.00 3.84 -15.02
C VAL A 21 -2.08 2.62 -14.91
N ASN A 22 -2.20 1.66 -15.83
CA ASN A 22 -1.35 0.46 -15.87
C ASN A 22 -0.07 0.66 -16.68
N LEU A 23 0.09 1.79 -17.38
CA LEU A 23 1.29 2.05 -18.20
C LEU A 23 2.54 2.26 -17.35
N LYS A 24 2.40 2.63 -16.09
CA LYS A 24 3.55 2.79 -15.18
C LYS A 24 4.02 1.48 -14.54
N VAL A 25 3.39 0.35 -14.83
CA VAL A 25 3.78 -0.94 -14.24
C VAL A 25 4.82 -1.59 -15.13
N ILE A 26 5.95 -1.96 -14.54
CA ILE A 26 6.96 -2.80 -15.18
C ILE A 26 7.13 -4.09 -14.40
N ASP A 27 7.85 -5.07 -14.95
CA ASP A 27 8.01 -6.41 -14.40
C ASP A 27 9.42 -6.66 -13.81
N HIS A 28 10.14 -5.59 -13.50
CA HIS A 28 11.51 -5.64 -12.97
C HIS A 28 11.83 -4.35 -12.20
N ALA A 29 12.84 -4.39 -11.34
CA ALA A 29 13.38 -3.22 -10.65
C ALA A 29 14.35 -2.46 -11.57
N ASP A 30 13.88 -1.37 -12.18
CA ASP A 30 14.72 -0.45 -12.95
C ASP A 30 15.69 0.34 -12.04
N ALA A 31 16.51 1.21 -12.64
CA ALA A 31 17.46 2.03 -11.89
C ALA A 31 16.77 2.91 -10.82
N ASN A 32 15.59 3.48 -11.14
CA ASN A 32 14.84 4.30 -10.19
C ASN A 32 14.33 3.45 -9.01
N ALA A 33 13.75 2.27 -9.27
CA ALA A 33 13.30 1.34 -8.23
C ALA A 33 14.45 0.86 -7.34
N ARG A 34 15.63 0.61 -7.92
CA ARG A 34 16.83 0.20 -7.15
C ARG A 34 17.34 1.32 -6.24
N CYS A 35 17.39 2.56 -6.71
CA CYS A 35 17.68 3.73 -5.86
C CYS A 35 16.66 3.84 -4.71
N TRP A 36 15.38 3.61 -5.01
CA TRP A 36 14.33 3.66 -4.01
C TRP A 36 14.48 2.58 -2.94
N LEU A 37 14.74 1.32 -3.34
CA LEU A 37 15.02 0.22 -2.41
C LEU A 37 16.23 0.54 -1.52
N ALA A 38 17.31 1.06 -2.11
CA ALA A 38 18.52 1.44 -1.40
C ALA A 38 18.28 2.56 -0.35
N ALA A 39 17.30 3.42 -0.58
CA ALA A 39 16.93 4.51 0.33
C ALA A 39 15.83 4.14 1.34
N SER A 40 15.17 2.99 1.19
CA SER A 40 14.01 2.62 2.02
C SER A 40 14.45 1.89 3.30
N PRO A 41 14.15 2.40 4.51
CA PRO A 41 14.41 1.70 5.76
C PRO A 41 13.23 0.82 6.22
N LEU A 42 12.05 0.92 5.59
CA LEU A 42 10.85 0.16 5.95
C LEU A 42 10.17 -0.43 4.72
N MET A 43 9.69 -1.66 4.86
CA MET A 43 8.69 -2.27 4.00
C MET A 43 7.48 -2.80 4.79
N PHE A 44 6.32 -2.80 4.14
CA PHE A 44 5.22 -3.71 4.46
C PHE A 44 5.20 -4.83 3.43
N ALA A 45 4.90 -6.05 3.86
CA ALA A 45 4.85 -7.22 2.99
C ALA A 45 3.60 -8.06 3.29
N GLY A 46 2.84 -8.37 2.25
CA GLY A 46 1.72 -9.30 2.29
C GLY A 46 2.10 -10.60 1.60
N PHE A 47 1.74 -11.70 2.23
CA PHE A 47 1.95 -13.05 1.71
C PHE A 47 0.61 -13.75 1.63
N GLY A 48 0.29 -14.32 0.47
CA GLY A 48 -1.00 -14.98 0.27
C GLY A 48 -0.94 -16.18 -0.64
N ASP A 49 -1.90 -17.07 -0.46
CA ASP A 49 -2.09 -18.28 -1.25
C ASP A 49 -3.60 -18.60 -1.37
N GLY A 50 -3.93 -19.80 -1.85
CA GLY A 50 -5.33 -20.24 -1.96
C GLY A 50 -6.08 -20.31 -0.62
N GLN A 51 -5.37 -20.39 0.52
CA GLN A 51 -5.95 -20.53 1.86
C GLN A 51 -6.16 -19.19 2.54
N GLY A 52 -5.29 -18.21 2.32
CA GLY A 52 -5.40 -16.94 3.02
C GLY A 52 -4.42 -15.87 2.58
N ILE A 53 -4.44 -14.76 3.31
CA ILE A 53 -3.46 -13.69 3.19
C ILE A 53 -3.10 -13.20 4.60
N ALA A 54 -1.83 -12.88 4.79
CA ALA A 54 -1.28 -12.31 6.01
C ALA A 54 -0.37 -11.13 5.65
N ILE A 55 -0.04 -10.30 6.64
CA ILE A 55 0.81 -9.12 6.47
C ILE A 55 1.83 -9.04 7.59
N THR A 56 3.03 -8.59 7.25
CA THR A 56 4.14 -8.33 8.16
C THR A 56 4.89 -7.08 7.74
N LEU A 57 5.84 -6.65 8.57
CA LEU A 57 6.73 -5.53 8.30
C LEU A 57 8.16 -6.04 8.20
N GLY A 58 8.96 -5.38 7.37
CA GLY A 58 10.41 -5.52 7.37
C GLY A 58 11.05 -4.17 7.52
N GLY A 59 12.19 -4.10 8.21
CA GLY A 59 12.85 -2.82 8.46
C GLY A 59 14.28 -2.99 8.89
N GLY A 60 15.11 -2.01 8.55
CA GLY A 60 16.55 -2.01 8.76
C GLY A 60 17.15 -0.66 8.37
N ASP A 61 18.47 -0.59 8.33
CA ASP A 61 19.14 0.56 7.73
C ASP A 61 18.84 0.62 6.21
N PRO A 62 18.93 1.80 5.57
CA PRO A 62 18.79 1.91 4.12
C PRO A 62 19.66 0.87 3.39
N SER A 63 19.13 0.30 2.32
CA SER A 63 19.69 -0.84 1.55
C SER A 63 19.52 -2.23 2.18
N PHE A 64 18.68 -2.38 3.21
CA PHE A 64 18.33 -3.71 3.72
C PHE A 64 17.63 -4.60 2.69
N ALA A 65 16.88 -4.01 1.76
CA ALA A 65 16.27 -4.69 0.62
C ALA A 65 16.99 -4.28 -0.68
N SER A 66 17.19 -5.24 -1.59
CA SER A 66 17.91 -4.97 -2.83
C SER A 66 17.36 -5.78 -4.01
N ALA A 67 17.60 -5.27 -5.22
CA ALA A 67 17.34 -5.99 -6.47
C ALA A 67 18.59 -5.91 -7.35
N ALA A 68 19.63 -6.66 -6.96
CA ALA A 68 20.89 -6.71 -7.71
C ALA A 68 20.66 -7.29 -9.12
N ASP A 69 19.91 -8.38 -9.18
CA ASP A 69 19.20 -8.84 -10.37
C ASP A 69 17.88 -8.05 -10.47
N PRO A 70 17.63 -7.32 -11.57
CA PRO A 70 16.38 -6.57 -11.76
C PRO A 70 15.11 -7.44 -11.66
N ALA A 71 15.17 -8.75 -11.88
CA ALA A 71 14.02 -9.64 -11.79
C ALA A 71 13.78 -10.22 -10.39
N VAL A 72 14.70 -9.99 -9.43
CA VAL A 72 14.65 -10.62 -8.11
C VAL A 72 14.82 -9.60 -7.01
N LEU A 73 13.82 -9.49 -6.14
CA LEU A 73 13.91 -8.76 -4.88
C LEU A 73 14.48 -9.69 -3.80
N ALA A 74 15.50 -9.21 -3.08
CA ALA A 74 16.17 -9.92 -2.00
C ALA A 74 16.06 -9.15 -0.67
N ILE A 75 15.60 -9.83 0.38
CA ILE A 75 15.40 -9.25 1.72
C ILE A 75 15.90 -10.25 2.79
N PRO A 76 16.75 -9.84 3.75
CA PRO A 76 17.12 -10.68 4.89
C PRO A 76 15.91 -11.03 5.77
N LEU A 77 15.73 -12.32 6.08
CA LEU A 77 14.59 -12.81 6.85
C LEU A 77 14.60 -12.33 8.30
N ASP A 78 15.79 -12.13 8.88
CA ASP A 78 15.98 -11.60 10.24
C ASP A 78 15.56 -10.12 10.37
N LEU A 79 15.35 -9.43 9.25
CA LEU A 79 14.83 -8.07 9.21
C LEU A 79 13.31 -8.00 8.99
N ILE A 80 12.62 -9.15 8.91
CA ILE A 80 11.17 -9.27 8.80
C ILE A 80 10.60 -9.68 10.16
N ASP A 81 9.52 -9.02 10.61
CA ASP A 81 8.92 -9.30 11.93
C ASP A 81 8.26 -10.69 12.00
N ASP A 82 7.76 -11.19 10.87
CA ASP A 82 7.18 -12.54 10.73
C ASP A 82 7.69 -13.22 9.45
N PRO A 83 8.91 -13.78 9.46
CA PRO A 83 9.52 -14.41 8.29
C PRO A 83 8.88 -15.75 7.93
N ALA A 84 8.08 -16.36 8.81
CA ALA A 84 7.43 -17.64 8.55
C ALA A 84 6.37 -17.56 7.45
N LEU A 85 5.87 -16.36 7.14
CA LEU A 85 4.94 -16.10 6.04
C LEU A 85 5.58 -16.26 4.65
N ALA A 86 6.92 -16.23 4.57
CA ALA A 86 7.67 -16.30 3.32
C ALA A 86 7.79 -17.74 2.78
N VAL A 87 6.68 -18.31 2.33
CA VAL A 87 6.62 -19.68 1.80
C VAL A 87 6.82 -19.67 0.28
N PRO A 88 7.73 -20.49 -0.29
CA PRO A 88 7.91 -20.61 -1.74
C PRO A 88 6.60 -20.86 -2.49
N GLY A 89 6.38 -20.12 -3.58
CA GLY A 89 5.16 -20.14 -4.37
C GLY A 89 4.05 -19.20 -3.90
N ALA A 90 4.11 -18.70 -2.66
CA ALA A 90 3.15 -17.72 -2.15
C ALA A 90 3.23 -16.41 -2.97
N GLY A 91 2.06 -15.81 -3.22
CA GLY A 91 1.97 -14.46 -3.76
C GLY A 91 2.54 -13.46 -2.77
N PHE A 92 3.24 -12.47 -3.29
CA PHE A 92 3.93 -11.44 -2.52
C PHE A 92 3.49 -10.07 -3.01
N GLY A 93 3.08 -9.19 -2.10
CA GLY A 93 2.86 -7.77 -2.37
C GLY A 93 3.61 -6.93 -1.35
N SER A 94 4.14 -5.77 -1.75
CA SER A 94 4.91 -4.94 -0.81
C SER A 94 4.80 -3.44 -1.05
N LEU A 95 5.06 -2.66 0.00
CA LEU A 95 5.22 -1.21 -0.05
C LEU A 95 6.53 -0.82 0.63
N PHE A 96 7.40 -0.12 -0.07
CA PHE A 96 8.64 0.45 0.47
C PHE A 96 8.50 1.96 0.66
N LEU A 97 8.84 2.43 1.85
CA LEU A 97 8.71 3.81 2.28
C LEU A 97 10.09 4.43 2.49
N ILE A 98 10.21 5.72 2.16
CA ILE A 98 11.40 6.53 2.40
C ILE A 98 10.97 7.73 3.25
N PRO A 99 11.61 7.98 4.41
CA PRO A 99 11.33 9.16 5.23
C PRO A 99 11.34 10.45 4.41
N GLY A 100 10.28 11.26 4.58
CA GLY A 100 10.13 12.54 3.88
C GLY A 100 9.62 12.46 2.43
N VAL A 101 9.48 11.26 1.85
CA VAL A 101 8.95 11.07 0.50
C VAL A 101 7.46 10.69 0.58
N GLY A 102 6.61 11.42 -0.14
CA GLY A 102 5.16 11.22 -0.10
C GLY A 102 4.70 9.93 -0.78
N GLU A 103 5.27 9.60 -1.93
CA GLU A 103 4.99 8.40 -2.70
C GLU A 103 5.65 7.15 -2.07
N THR A 104 5.23 5.96 -2.49
CA THR A 104 5.83 4.69 -2.08
C THR A 104 6.22 3.87 -3.29
N LEU A 105 7.21 2.98 -3.17
CA LEU A 105 7.47 1.96 -4.19
C LEU A 105 6.65 0.72 -3.87
N ARG A 106 5.92 0.20 -4.87
CA ARG A 106 5.25 -1.09 -4.77
C ARG A 106 5.98 -2.12 -5.61
N ILE A 107 6.26 -3.28 -5.03
CA ILE A 107 6.78 -4.45 -5.73
C ILE A 107 5.89 -5.65 -5.38
N ASN A 108 5.31 -6.27 -6.40
CA ASN A 108 4.53 -7.50 -6.26
C ASN A 108 5.22 -8.63 -7.04
N GLY A 109 4.94 -9.86 -6.66
CA GLY A 109 5.52 -11.03 -7.30
C GLY A 109 5.21 -12.31 -6.56
N ARG A 110 6.17 -13.25 -6.61
CA ARG A 110 6.04 -14.57 -5.99
C ARG A 110 7.29 -14.95 -5.23
N VAL A 111 7.12 -15.55 -4.06
CA VAL A 111 8.25 -16.08 -3.29
C VAL A 111 8.93 -17.18 -4.09
N ALA A 112 10.18 -16.95 -4.49
CA ALA A 112 11.01 -17.90 -5.23
C ALA A 112 11.76 -18.86 -4.29
N GLY A 113 12.15 -18.39 -3.11
CA GLY A 113 12.88 -19.18 -2.11
C GLY A 113 13.31 -18.37 -0.90
N THR A 114 13.81 -19.06 0.12
CA THR A 114 14.27 -18.48 1.40
C THR A 114 15.69 -18.91 1.79
N ASP A 115 16.45 -19.42 0.82
CA ASP A 115 17.76 -20.04 1.04
C ASP A 115 18.79 -19.07 1.61
N GLY A 116 19.57 -19.53 2.59
CA GLY A 116 20.65 -18.76 3.21
C GLY A 116 20.17 -17.58 4.07
N GLY A 117 18.94 -17.64 4.60
CA GLY A 117 18.37 -16.58 5.43
C GLY A 117 17.86 -15.38 4.63
N ILE A 118 17.74 -15.50 3.30
CA ILE A 118 17.33 -14.43 2.40
C ILE A 118 16.03 -14.82 1.71
N LEU A 119 14.98 -14.04 1.90
CA LEU A 119 13.78 -14.06 1.06
C LEU A 119 14.14 -13.58 -0.34
N ARG A 120 13.87 -14.42 -1.34
CA ARG A 120 13.92 -14.08 -2.76
C ARG A 120 12.52 -14.06 -3.34
N VAL A 121 12.16 -12.96 -3.98
CA VAL A 121 10.88 -12.79 -4.67
C VAL A 121 11.15 -12.58 -6.15
N ALA A 122 10.57 -13.41 -7.01
CA ALA A 122 10.50 -13.15 -8.44
C ALA A 122 9.53 -12.00 -8.68
N ILE A 123 10.03 -10.89 -9.22
CA ILE A 123 9.25 -9.67 -9.43
C ILE A 123 8.29 -9.88 -10.61
N GLU A 124 7.01 -9.61 -10.39
CA GLU A 124 5.98 -9.63 -11.43
C GLU A 124 5.47 -8.19 -11.73
N GLU A 125 5.47 -7.31 -10.72
CA GLU A 125 5.15 -5.89 -10.87
C GLU A 125 6.06 -5.00 -10.03
N CYS A 126 6.46 -3.85 -10.58
CA CYS A 126 7.21 -2.80 -9.90
C CYS A 126 6.72 -1.43 -10.38
N TYR A 127 6.30 -0.56 -9.45
CA TYR A 127 5.81 0.80 -9.78
C TYR A 127 5.69 1.72 -8.58
N GLY A 128 5.75 3.03 -8.82
CA GLY A 128 5.43 4.04 -7.81
C GLY A 128 3.93 4.13 -7.49
N HIS A 129 3.60 4.23 -6.21
CA HIS A 129 2.26 4.47 -5.68
C HIS A 129 2.11 5.93 -5.19
N CYS A 130 0.91 6.51 -5.32
CA CYS A 130 0.71 7.94 -5.07
C CYS A 130 0.81 8.35 -3.59
N ALA A 131 1.12 9.62 -3.35
CA ALA A 131 1.37 10.14 -2.00
C ALA A 131 0.15 10.36 -1.10
N LYS A 132 -1.07 10.27 -1.64
CA LYS A 132 -2.29 10.72 -0.95
C LYS A 132 -2.52 10.07 0.42
N ALA A 133 -2.19 8.79 0.59
CA ALA A 133 -2.36 8.09 1.87
C ALA A 133 -1.39 8.61 2.95
N LEU A 134 -0.13 8.88 2.60
CA LEU A 134 0.84 9.43 3.53
C LEU A 134 0.56 10.91 3.85
N ILE A 135 0.07 11.69 2.87
CA ILE A 135 -0.36 13.08 3.07
C ILE A 135 -1.56 13.15 4.03
N ARG A 136 -2.63 12.38 3.78
CA ARG A 136 -3.85 12.43 4.61
C ARG A 136 -3.65 11.91 6.03
N SER A 137 -2.70 11.01 6.23
CA SER A 137 -2.36 10.47 7.55
C SER A 137 -1.41 11.38 8.34
N ASP A 138 -0.91 12.44 7.71
CA ASP A 138 0.14 13.30 8.25
C ASP A 138 1.35 12.47 8.72
N PHE A 139 1.71 11.47 7.92
CA PHE A 139 2.62 10.40 8.31
C PHE A 139 3.98 10.94 8.72
N TRP A 140 4.57 11.81 7.90
CA TRP A 140 5.95 12.29 8.08
C TRP A 140 6.08 13.47 9.06
N SER A 141 4.98 14.14 9.42
CA SER A 141 5.00 15.24 10.39
C SER A 141 4.90 14.75 11.84
N ALA A 142 4.72 13.44 12.06
CA ALA A 142 4.58 12.88 13.38
C ALA A 142 5.91 12.92 14.16
N ALA A 143 5.80 13.19 15.47
CA ALA A 143 6.89 13.00 16.42
C ALA A 143 6.88 11.56 16.95
N PRO A 144 8.01 11.03 17.44
CA PRO A 144 8.04 9.76 18.15
C PRO A 144 7.06 9.74 19.33
N LEU A 145 6.32 8.64 19.46
CA LEU A 145 5.41 8.39 20.57
C LEU A 145 6.09 7.43 21.55
N GLY A 146 6.13 7.80 22.83
CA GLY A 146 6.64 6.94 23.90
C GLY A 146 5.63 5.85 24.31
N GLU A 147 4.34 6.16 24.21
CA GLU A 147 3.24 5.26 24.53
C GLU A 147 2.18 5.30 23.43
N TRP A 148 1.47 4.18 23.26
CA TRP A 148 0.33 4.03 22.36
C TRP A 148 -0.78 3.24 23.07
N PRO A 149 -2.04 3.31 22.59
CA PRO A 149 -3.15 2.62 23.25
C PRO A 149 -2.86 1.13 23.47
N GLY A 150 -3.11 0.65 24.69
CA GLY A 150 -2.79 -0.72 25.10
C GLY A 150 -3.81 -1.78 24.65
N ASP A 151 -4.96 -1.36 24.09
CA ASP A 151 -5.97 -2.27 23.55
C ASP A 151 -6.10 -2.13 22.02
N PRO A 152 -6.32 -3.24 21.28
CA PRO A 152 -6.37 -3.21 19.82
C PRO A 152 -7.44 -2.28 19.24
N GLY A 153 -8.60 -2.16 19.89
CA GLY A 153 -9.70 -1.35 19.38
C GLY A 153 -9.38 0.15 19.41
N SER A 154 -8.88 0.63 20.54
CA SER A 154 -8.41 2.01 20.67
C SER A 154 -7.23 2.31 19.75
N PHE A 155 -6.31 1.36 19.57
CA PHE A 155 -5.19 1.52 18.64
C PHE A 155 -5.69 1.65 17.19
N VAL A 156 -6.64 0.81 16.75
CA VAL A 156 -7.28 0.90 15.44
C VAL A 156 -7.94 2.27 15.25
N ASN A 157 -8.72 2.74 16.22
CA ASN A 157 -9.38 4.04 16.13
C ASN A 157 -8.38 5.21 16.09
N ALA A 158 -7.24 5.09 16.79
CA ALA A 158 -6.17 6.09 16.77
C ALA A 158 -5.27 6.00 15.52
N SER A 159 -5.36 4.92 14.76
CA SER A 159 -4.52 4.71 13.57
C SER A 159 -4.85 5.73 12.49
N ARG A 160 -3.79 6.23 11.84
CA ARG A 160 -3.88 7.17 10.72
C ARG A 160 -3.40 6.57 9.41
N PHE A 161 -2.68 5.45 9.46
CA PHE A 161 -2.18 4.75 8.28
C PHE A 161 -2.51 3.26 8.35
N MET A 162 -2.79 2.65 7.20
CA MET A 162 -3.00 1.21 7.07
C MET A 162 -2.39 0.71 5.77
N ALA A 163 -1.57 -0.34 5.83
CA ALA A 163 -1.22 -1.14 4.66
C ALA A 163 -2.23 -2.30 4.55
N LEU A 164 -3.00 -2.33 3.47
CA LEU A 164 -4.04 -3.33 3.20
C LEU A 164 -3.53 -4.37 2.20
N ALA A 165 -3.39 -5.61 2.66
CA ALA A 165 -3.05 -6.76 1.85
C ALA A 165 -4.33 -7.43 1.33
N THR A 166 -4.40 -7.64 0.02
CA THR A 166 -5.48 -8.37 -0.68
C THR A 166 -4.88 -9.38 -1.64
N ILE A 167 -5.63 -10.41 -2.02
CA ILE A 167 -5.20 -11.42 -2.99
C ILE A 167 -6.22 -11.53 -4.13
N ASP A 168 -5.72 -11.64 -5.36
CA ASP A 168 -6.58 -11.87 -6.53
C ASP A 168 -6.95 -13.36 -6.67
N GLY A 169 -7.84 -13.67 -7.63
CA GLY A 169 -8.27 -15.04 -7.91
C GLY A 169 -7.18 -15.97 -8.47
N GLY A 170 -6.05 -15.41 -8.93
CA GLY A 170 -4.87 -16.15 -9.40
C GLY A 170 -3.81 -16.35 -8.31
N GLY A 171 -4.06 -15.90 -7.08
CA GLY A 171 -3.11 -15.98 -5.98
C GLY A 171 -2.01 -14.91 -6.01
N GLY A 172 -2.19 -13.83 -6.77
CA GLY A 172 -1.34 -12.65 -6.73
C GLY A 172 -1.70 -11.76 -5.53
N ALA A 173 -0.72 -11.43 -4.68
CA ALA A 173 -0.93 -10.56 -3.53
C ALA A 173 -0.63 -9.09 -3.89
N ASP A 174 -1.45 -8.16 -3.39
CA ASP A 174 -1.27 -6.71 -3.56
C ASP A 174 -1.36 -6.00 -2.20
N LEU A 175 -0.57 -4.94 -2.02
CA LEU A 175 -0.57 -4.12 -0.81
C LEU A 175 -0.91 -2.65 -1.09
N SER A 176 -2.05 -2.14 -0.63
CA SER A 176 -2.47 -0.73 -0.81
C SER A 176 -2.36 0.11 0.46
N PRO A 177 -1.76 1.31 0.40
CA PRO A 177 -1.76 2.23 1.52
C PRO A 177 -3.11 2.95 1.62
N LYS A 178 -3.63 3.01 2.84
CA LYS A 178 -4.76 3.84 3.25
C LYS A 178 -4.28 4.80 4.30
N GLY A 179 -4.89 5.98 4.33
CA GLY A 179 -4.52 6.99 5.31
C GLY A 179 -5.53 8.11 5.37
N ASP A 180 -5.77 8.56 6.60
CA ASP A 180 -6.73 9.58 6.99
C ASP A 180 -6.45 10.02 8.44
N PRO A 181 -7.08 11.11 8.91
CA PRO A 181 -7.09 11.46 10.33
C PRO A 181 -7.59 10.30 11.21
N ALA A 182 -7.15 10.29 12.47
CA ALA A 182 -7.58 9.30 13.45
C ALA A 182 -9.12 9.33 13.59
N GLY A 183 -9.74 8.16 13.70
CA GLY A 183 -11.20 7.99 13.73
C GLY A 183 -11.90 8.16 12.38
N SER A 184 -11.20 8.63 11.34
CA SER A 184 -11.75 8.79 9.98
C SER A 184 -11.14 7.84 8.95
N MET A 185 -10.09 7.09 9.31
CA MET A 185 -9.51 6.04 8.47
C MET A 185 -10.17 4.69 8.71
N ALA A 186 -10.10 4.22 9.95
CA ALA A 186 -10.59 2.94 10.41
C ALA A 186 -11.33 3.11 11.74
N ARG A 187 -12.39 2.33 11.95
CA ARG A 187 -13.24 2.39 13.14
C ARG A 187 -13.62 1.01 13.60
N THR A 188 -13.56 0.76 14.90
CA THR A 188 -14.18 -0.43 15.50
C THR A 188 -15.65 -0.15 15.83
N GLY A 189 -16.51 -1.13 15.58
CA GLY A 189 -17.94 -1.08 15.88
C GLY A 189 -18.43 -2.41 16.46
N ALA A 190 -19.66 -2.42 16.96
CA ALA A 190 -20.29 -3.62 17.51
C ALA A 190 -20.45 -4.74 16.46
N ASP A 191 -20.46 -4.37 15.18
CA ASP A 191 -20.72 -5.27 14.06
C ASP A 191 -19.47 -5.58 13.20
N GLY A 192 -18.29 -5.07 13.56
CA GLY A 192 -17.04 -5.34 12.85
C GLY A 192 -16.06 -4.17 12.85
N LEU A 193 -14.99 -4.30 12.07
CA LEU A 193 -14.07 -3.22 11.78
C LEU A 193 -14.42 -2.58 10.44
N TRP A 194 -14.37 -1.26 10.38
CA TRP A 194 -14.71 -0.51 9.17
C TRP A 194 -13.55 0.36 8.73
N PHE A 195 -13.39 0.54 7.43
CA PHE A 195 -12.44 1.53 6.89
C PHE A 195 -12.95 2.22 5.63
N ALA A 196 -12.52 3.47 5.46
CA ALA A 196 -12.89 4.30 4.32
C ALA A 196 -12.09 3.95 3.07
N ASP A 197 -12.74 4.07 1.91
CA ASP A 197 -12.02 4.29 0.67
C ASP A 197 -11.92 5.77 0.31
N ARG A 198 -10.73 6.19 -0.13
CA ARG A 198 -10.48 7.55 -0.57
C ARG A 198 -10.03 7.58 -2.02
N PRO A 199 -10.31 8.68 -2.75
CA PRO A 199 -9.77 8.86 -4.08
C PRO A 199 -8.25 8.62 -4.11
N GLY A 200 -7.86 7.66 -4.95
CA GLY A 200 -6.48 7.31 -5.23
C GLY A 200 -6.15 7.52 -6.70
N ASN A 201 -5.45 6.57 -7.29
CA ASN A 201 -5.11 6.53 -8.72
C ASN A 201 -6.17 5.78 -9.58
N ARG A 202 -7.32 5.43 -8.99
CA ARG A 202 -8.41 4.68 -9.63
C ARG A 202 -8.03 3.28 -10.15
N ARG A 203 -6.91 2.68 -9.71
CA ARG A 203 -6.63 1.25 -9.96
C ARG A 203 -7.68 0.37 -9.30
N ALA A 204 -7.96 0.66 -8.03
CA ALA A 204 -8.91 -0.08 -7.20
C ALA A 204 -8.63 -1.60 -7.12
N ASP A 205 -7.39 -2.02 -7.35
CA ASP A 205 -6.97 -3.44 -7.35
C ASP A 205 -7.45 -4.16 -6.09
N SER A 206 -7.19 -3.59 -4.91
CA SER A 206 -7.64 -4.17 -3.64
C SER A 206 -9.15 -4.39 -3.54
N PHE A 207 -9.98 -3.53 -4.15
CA PHE A 207 -11.44 -3.69 -4.11
C PHE A 207 -11.96 -4.67 -5.14
N ARG A 208 -11.34 -4.71 -6.32
CA ARG A 208 -11.61 -5.76 -7.30
C ARG A 208 -11.27 -7.12 -6.69
N ASN A 209 -10.15 -7.20 -5.98
CA ASN A 209 -9.75 -8.38 -5.20
C ASN A 209 -10.79 -8.71 -4.13
N ILE A 210 -11.18 -7.77 -3.27
CA ILE A 210 -12.20 -8.00 -2.21
C ILE A 210 -13.52 -8.54 -2.78
N VAL A 211 -13.99 -8.03 -3.91
CA VAL A 211 -15.22 -8.51 -4.56
C VAL A 211 -15.10 -9.96 -5.05
N VAL A 212 -13.92 -10.35 -5.55
CA VAL A 212 -13.66 -11.71 -6.05
C VAL A 212 -13.30 -12.68 -4.91
N GLN A 213 -12.59 -12.18 -3.90
CA GLN A 213 -12.01 -12.90 -2.79
C GLN A 213 -12.01 -11.99 -1.55
N PRO A 214 -12.93 -12.20 -0.59
CA PRO A 214 -13.14 -11.25 0.50
C PRO A 214 -12.03 -11.29 1.57
N ARG A 215 -11.14 -12.29 1.58
CA ARG A 215 -10.07 -12.39 2.58
C ARG A 215 -9.08 -11.22 2.44
N ILE A 216 -8.82 -10.56 3.56
CA ILE A 216 -7.85 -9.46 3.66
C ILE A 216 -6.96 -9.64 4.89
N ALA A 217 -5.79 -9.02 4.83
CA ALA A 217 -5.00 -8.70 6.00
C ALA A 217 -4.63 -7.22 5.98
N ALA A 218 -4.42 -6.61 7.14
CA ALA A 218 -4.03 -5.21 7.22
C ALA A 218 -3.10 -4.94 8.39
N ALA A 219 -2.13 -4.05 8.21
CA ALA A 219 -1.29 -3.53 9.29
C ALA A 219 -1.65 -2.07 9.51
N LEU A 220 -2.20 -1.75 10.69
CA LEU A 220 -2.61 -0.41 11.08
C LEU A 220 -1.54 0.21 11.98
N LEU A 221 -1.25 1.49 11.72
CA LEU A 221 -0.24 2.28 12.42
C LEU A 221 -0.79 3.61 12.91
N ILE A 222 -0.29 4.01 14.07
CA ILE A 222 -0.31 5.38 14.55
C ILE A 222 1.06 5.98 14.18
N PRO A 223 1.17 6.93 13.22
CA PRO A 223 2.45 7.53 12.89
C PRO A 223 3.12 8.12 14.14
N GLY A 224 4.39 7.77 14.35
CA GLY A 224 5.16 8.05 15.57
C GLY A 224 5.32 6.84 16.51
N SER A 225 4.45 5.84 16.40
CA SER A 225 4.47 4.61 17.21
C SER A 225 5.33 3.52 16.57
N THR A 226 5.97 2.66 17.39
CA THR A 226 6.54 1.39 16.93
C THR A 226 5.63 0.19 17.24
N GLY A 227 4.43 0.42 17.76
CA GLY A 227 3.35 -0.55 17.85
C GLY A 227 2.60 -0.71 16.54
N VAL A 228 2.04 -1.89 16.32
CA VAL A 228 1.24 -2.23 15.14
C VAL A 228 0.06 -3.09 15.58
N VAL A 229 -1.11 -2.85 14.98
CA VAL A 229 -2.22 -3.82 15.01
C VAL A 229 -2.34 -4.46 13.64
N SER A 230 -2.10 -5.77 13.57
CA SER A 230 -2.42 -6.57 12.40
C SER A 230 -3.84 -7.10 12.49
N VAL A 231 -4.61 -6.97 11.41
CA VAL A 231 -6.00 -7.42 11.28
C VAL A 231 -6.08 -8.47 10.18
N ARG A 232 -6.87 -9.52 10.40
CA ARG A 232 -7.32 -10.47 9.36
C ARG A 232 -8.83 -10.64 9.44
N GLY A 233 -9.46 -10.89 8.30
CA GLY A 233 -10.89 -11.15 8.24
C GLY A 233 -11.43 -11.16 6.81
N GLN A 234 -12.75 -11.03 6.68
CA GLN A 234 -13.45 -10.99 5.40
C GLN A 234 -14.03 -9.61 5.16
N ALA A 235 -13.57 -8.92 4.12
CA ALA A 235 -14.07 -7.60 3.76
C ALA A 235 -15.31 -7.68 2.85
N ARG A 236 -16.28 -6.79 3.09
CA ARG A 236 -17.40 -6.50 2.19
C ARG A 236 -17.47 -5.00 1.94
N LEU A 237 -17.69 -4.63 0.69
CA LEU A 237 -17.78 -3.22 0.28
C LEU A 237 -19.24 -2.76 0.30
N THR A 238 -19.47 -1.51 0.63
CA THR A 238 -20.81 -0.90 0.60
C THR A 238 -20.75 0.58 0.23
N ALA A 239 -21.78 1.04 -0.48
CA ALA A 239 -22.03 2.45 -0.77
C ALA A 239 -23.14 3.05 0.13
N ASP A 240 -23.59 2.31 1.15
CA ASP A 240 -24.65 2.74 2.07
C ASP A 240 -24.34 4.09 2.73
N GLU A 241 -25.28 5.03 2.65
CA GLU A 241 -25.06 6.40 3.09
C GLU A 241 -24.76 6.49 4.58
N SER A 242 -25.48 5.71 5.41
CA SER A 242 -25.30 5.72 6.86
C SER A 242 -23.92 5.21 7.27
N ALA A 243 -23.44 4.17 6.58
CA ALA A 243 -22.11 3.60 6.81
C ALA A 243 -21.00 4.58 6.39
N ARG A 244 -21.18 5.32 5.28
CA ARG A 244 -20.17 6.26 4.78
C ARG A 244 -20.12 7.57 5.54
N ALA A 245 -21.25 8.06 6.05
CA ALA A 245 -21.34 9.32 6.79
C ALA A 245 -20.38 9.37 7.99
N ALA A 246 -20.19 8.23 8.65
CA ALA A 246 -19.25 8.02 9.75
C ALA A 246 -17.77 8.28 9.40
N PHE A 247 -17.44 8.42 8.11
CA PHE A 247 -16.09 8.61 7.58
C PHE A 247 -15.94 9.93 6.81
N ALA A 248 -16.86 10.89 6.96
CA ALA A 248 -16.70 12.19 6.32
C ALA A 248 -15.47 12.95 6.86
N VAL A 249 -14.68 13.54 5.96
CA VAL A 249 -13.54 14.42 6.30
C VAL A 249 -13.62 15.65 5.42
N ARG A 250 -13.52 16.86 6.01
CA ARG A 250 -13.63 18.14 5.28
C ARG A 250 -14.86 18.20 4.36
N ASP A 251 -16.01 17.77 4.90
CA ASP A 251 -17.29 17.69 4.19
C ASP A 251 -17.28 16.79 2.94
N LYS A 252 -16.30 15.88 2.83
CA LYS A 252 -16.21 14.86 1.78
C LYS A 252 -16.44 13.47 2.35
N THR A 253 -17.60 12.92 2.01
CA THR A 253 -17.96 11.53 2.29
C THR A 253 -17.29 10.61 1.27
N PRO A 254 -16.63 9.51 1.70
CA PRO A 254 -16.01 8.56 0.77
C PRO A 254 -17.07 7.94 -0.15
N LEU A 255 -16.69 7.47 -1.35
CA LEU A 255 -17.65 6.82 -2.27
C LEU A 255 -18.13 5.46 -1.76
N LEU A 256 -17.27 4.74 -1.05
CA LEU A 256 -17.58 3.46 -0.42
C LEU A 256 -16.77 3.29 0.87
N VAL A 257 -17.24 2.39 1.71
CA VAL A 257 -16.51 1.88 2.88
C VAL A 257 -16.44 0.36 2.80
N ALA A 258 -15.47 -0.22 3.50
CA ALA A 258 -15.36 -1.65 3.69
C ALA A 258 -15.64 -2.01 5.14
N ARG A 259 -16.47 -3.03 5.36
CA ARG A 259 -16.64 -3.71 6.64
C ARG A 259 -15.82 -4.99 6.62
N ILE A 260 -15.08 -5.27 7.68
CA ILE A 260 -14.36 -6.50 7.92
C ILE A 260 -15.12 -7.30 8.97
N ASP A 261 -15.49 -8.52 8.61
CA ASP A 261 -16.10 -9.53 9.47
C ASP A 261 -15.07 -10.58 9.90
N ASP A 262 -15.43 -11.43 10.86
CA ASP A 262 -14.59 -12.49 11.42
C ASP A 262 -13.20 -11.96 11.85
N VAL A 263 -13.22 -10.77 12.46
CA VAL A 263 -12.03 -9.97 12.70
C VAL A 263 -11.15 -10.62 13.75
N THR A 264 -9.93 -10.97 13.34
CA THR A 264 -8.83 -11.29 14.26
C THR A 264 -7.89 -10.10 14.31
N MET A 265 -7.60 -9.60 15.52
CA MET A 265 -6.64 -8.52 15.74
C MET A 265 -5.48 -9.04 16.59
N GLU A 266 -4.27 -8.68 16.21
CA GLU A 266 -3.07 -8.94 16.99
C GLU A 266 -2.27 -7.65 17.11
N MET A 267 -2.03 -7.21 18.35
CA MET A 267 -1.20 -6.05 18.65
C MET A 267 0.20 -6.51 19.03
N ARG A 268 1.22 -5.87 18.46
CA ARG A 268 2.62 -6.20 18.72
C ARG A 268 3.49 -4.95 18.58
N ALA A 269 4.58 -4.89 19.33
CA ALA A 269 5.69 -4.01 19.00
C ALA A 269 6.40 -4.54 17.75
N SER A 270 6.75 -3.66 16.82
CA SER A 270 7.45 -4.00 15.58
C SER A 270 8.94 -3.72 15.72
N ALA A 271 9.74 -4.77 15.55
CA ALA A 271 11.18 -4.65 15.51
C ALA A 271 11.62 -3.94 14.22
N ALA A 272 10.91 -4.18 13.11
CA ALA A 272 11.09 -3.45 11.85
C ALA A 272 10.95 -1.94 12.01
N LEU A 273 9.87 -1.45 12.64
CA LEU A 273 9.69 -0.01 12.89
C LEU A 273 10.77 0.55 13.81
N SER A 274 11.15 -0.21 14.84
CA SER A 274 12.19 0.18 15.80
C SER A 274 13.56 0.34 15.12
N ARG A 275 13.92 -0.57 14.20
CA ARG A 275 15.15 -0.48 13.39
C ARG A 275 15.10 0.66 12.38
N ALA A 276 13.95 0.84 11.72
CA ALA A 276 13.78 1.82 10.65
C ALA A 276 13.85 3.28 11.12
N ARG A 277 13.52 3.57 12.39
CA ARG A 277 13.60 4.91 13.01
C ARG A 277 12.95 6.01 12.14
N LEU A 278 11.69 5.80 11.75
CA LEU A 278 11.01 6.64 10.76
C LEU A 278 10.72 8.08 11.20
N TRP A 279 10.60 8.30 12.51
CA TRP A 279 10.18 9.58 13.09
C TRP A 279 11.22 10.13 14.06
N PRO A 280 11.43 11.47 14.09
CA PRO A 280 10.97 12.44 13.08
C PRO A 280 11.57 12.12 11.70
N ALA A 281 10.85 12.46 10.63
CA ALA A 281 11.28 12.11 9.29
C ALA A 281 12.61 12.80 8.92
N ALA A 282 13.56 12.02 8.40
CA ALA A 282 14.75 12.56 7.77
C ALA A 282 14.38 13.32 6.48
N ALA A 283 15.28 14.19 6.02
CA ALA A 283 15.11 14.85 4.73
C ALA A 283 15.09 13.82 3.59
N ALA A 284 14.17 14.00 2.65
CA ALA A 284 14.06 13.15 1.47
C ALA A 284 15.40 13.16 0.69
N PRO A 285 15.96 12.00 0.31
CA PRO A 285 17.15 11.95 -0.51
C PRO A 285 16.93 12.61 -1.88
N GLY A 286 17.87 13.46 -2.32
CA GLY A 286 17.70 14.29 -3.52
C GLY A 286 17.69 13.52 -4.85
N ASP A 287 18.14 12.27 -4.84
CA ASP A 287 18.13 11.35 -5.98
C ASP A 287 16.79 10.61 -6.16
N ILE A 288 15.91 10.65 -5.15
CA ILE A 288 14.56 10.08 -5.24
C ILE A 288 13.64 11.05 -5.97
N ARG A 289 13.25 10.68 -7.20
CA ARG A 289 12.39 11.48 -8.07
C ARG A 289 11.15 10.70 -8.52
N PRO A 290 10.06 10.67 -7.73
CA PRO A 290 8.87 9.86 -8.00
C PRO A 290 8.24 10.15 -9.38
N ALA A 291 8.13 11.43 -9.77
CA ALA A 291 7.60 11.82 -11.07
C ALA A 291 8.46 11.32 -12.24
N ARG A 292 9.79 11.31 -12.07
CA ARG A 292 10.73 10.79 -13.06
C ARG A 292 10.59 9.27 -13.20
N MET A 293 10.49 8.56 -12.07
CA MET A 293 10.27 7.12 -12.06
C MET A 293 8.98 6.75 -12.83
N PHE A 294 7.87 7.44 -12.54
CA PHE A 294 6.62 7.27 -13.28
C PHE A 294 6.82 7.45 -14.78
N ALA A 295 7.54 8.51 -15.17
CA ALA A 295 7.80 8.82 -16.56
C ALA A 295 8.63 7.76 -17.27
N ASP A 296 9.65 7.23 -16.60
CA ASP A 296 10.53 6.21 -17.17
C ASP A 296 9.85 4.84 -17.21
N HIS A 297 9.02 4.51 -16.21
CA HIS A 297 8.22 3.28 -16.21
C HIS A 297 7.22 3.23 -17.37
N VAL A 298 6.59 4.36 -17.73
CA VAL A 298 5.71 4.44 -18.91
C VAL A 298 6.45 4.06 -20.21
N LYS A 299 7.74 4.38 -20.32
CA LYS A 299 8.55 4.04 -21.50
C LYS A 299 9.01 2.58 -21.51
N LEU A 300 9.19 2.00 -20.32
CA LEU A 300 9.66 0.62 -20.14
C LEU A 300 8.52 -0.41 -20.19
N ASN A 301 7.26 0.03 -20.11
CA ASN A 301 6.11 -0.85 -20.15
C ASN A 301 6.02 -1.62 -21.49
N LYS A 302 5.83 -2.93 -21.40
CA LYS A 302 5.77 -3.83 -22.56
C LYS A 302 4.47 -3.68 -23.38
N ASN A 303 3.44 -3.03 -22.86
CA ASN A 303 2.16 -2.84 -23.52
C ASN A 303 2.23 -1.70 -24.56
N LYS A 304 2.33 -2.06 -25.85
CA LYS A 304 2.55 -1.13 -26.98
C LYS A 304 1.27 -0.59 -27.63
N GLY A 305 0.13 -0.62 -26.94
CA GLY A 305 -1.15 -0.13 -27.47
C GLY A 305 -1.13 1.35 -27.89
N LEU A 306 -2.10 1.77 -28.72
CA LEU A 306 -2.19 3.15 -29.21
C LEU A 306 -2.21 4.20 -28.08
N ALA A 307 -2.89 3.90 -26.98
CA ALA A 307 -2.92 4.73 -25.77
C ALA A 307 -1.53 4.87 -25.11
N ALA A 308 -0.69 3.82 -25.15
CA ALA A 308 0.67 3.86 -24.62
C ALA A 308 1.58 4.78 -25.46
N ARG A 309 1.43 4.75 -26.79
CA ARG A 309 2.18 5.62 -27.72
C ARG A 309 1.82 7.09 -27.53
N LEU A 310 0.54 7.40 -27.32
CA LEU A 310 0.08 8.76 -27.02
C LEU A 310 0.53 9.22 -25.64
N ALA A 311 0.46 8.37 -24.61
CA ALA A 311 0.92 8.70 -23.26
C ALA A 311 2.43 8.97 -23.20
N GLY A 312 3.26 8.19 -23.92
CA GLY A 312 4.71 8.40 -23.99
C GLY A 312 5.12 9.78 -24.52
N ALA A 313 4.32 10.39 -25.40
CA ALA A 313 4.57 11.72 -25.95
C ALA A 313 4.28 12.87 -24.96
N PHE A 314 3.35 12.69 -24.01
CA PHE A 314 3.08 13.69 -22.95
C PHE A 314 4.08 13.60 -21.79
N VAL A 315 4.64 12.42 -21.56
CA VAL A 315 5.57 12.11 -20.46
C VAL A 315 7.00 12.64 -20.71
N SER A 316 7.33 12.97 -21.96
CA SER A 316 8.66 13.48 -22.36
C SER A 316 8.88 14.97 -22.05
N MET A 317 7.83 15.72 -21.68
CA MET A 317 7.95 17.15 -21.36
C MET A 317 8.47 17.37 -19.92
N PRO A 318 9.61 18.05 -19.71
CA PRO A 318 10.16 18.29 -18.38
C PRO A 318 9.17 19.01 -17.45
N GLY A 319 9.00 18.50 -16.23
CA GLY A 319 8.19 19.12 -15.17
C GLY A 319 6.66 19.03 -15.33
N LEU A 320 6.14 18.55 -16.46
CA LEU A 320 4.68 18.41 -16.65
C LEU A 320 4.08 17.37 -15.70
N MET A 321 4.76 16.22 -15.52
CA MET A 321 4.33 15.17 -14.60
C MET A 321 4.31 15.66 -13.15
N GLU A 322 5.34 16.38 -12.72
CA GLU A 322 5.44 16.93 -11.36
C GLU A 322 4.30 17.91 -11.08
N ARG A 323 4.05 18.86 -12.00
CA ARG A 323 2.92 19.80 -11.88
C ARG A 323 1.57 19.09 -11.86
N GLY A 324 1.40 18.05 -12.69
CA GLY A 324 0.19 17.24 -12.75
C GLY A 324 -0.08 16.50 -11.43
N LEU A 325 0.93 15.85 -10.87
CA LEU A 325 0.84 15.16 -9.58
C LEU A 325 0.56 16.14 -8.43
N ALA A 326 1.30 17.26 -8.38
CA ALA A 326 1.09 18.28 -7.35
C ALA A 326 -0.34 18.87 -7.40
N LYS A 327 -0.87 19.12 -8.60
CA LYS A 327 -2.26 19.56 -8.79
C LYS A 327 -3.25 18.49 -8.34
N ASP A 328 -3.04 17.22 -8.70
CA ASP A 328 -3.93 16.12 -8.28
C ASP A 328 -3.92 15.92 -6.76
N TYR A 329 -2.77 16.10 -6.10
CA TYR A 329 -2.66 16.00 -4.64
C TYR A 329 -3.33 17.16 -3.91
N LYS A 330 -3.39 18.33 -4.54
CA LYS A 330 -4.12 19.49 -4.02
C LYS A 330 -5.64 19.38 -4.24
N ASP A 331 -6.05 19.04 -5.45
CA ASP A 331 -7.44 19.16 -5.89
C ASP A 331 -8.27 17.90 -5.60
N ASN A 332 -7.64 16.71 -5.56
CA ASN A 332 -8.33 15.42 -5.47
C ASN A 332 -7.83 14.57 -4.28
N LEU A 333 -7.59 15.21 -3.13
CA LEU A 333 -7.12 14.52 -1.93
C LEU A 333 -8.21 13.69 -1.25
N TYR A 334 -9.47 14.17 -1.28
CA TYR A 334 -10.65 13.62 -0.60
C TYR A 334 -11.84 13.44 -1.54
#